data_AF-A0A0N4WMJ3-F1
#
_entry.id   AF-A0A0N4WMJ3-F1
#
_cell.length_a   1.000
_cell.length_b   1.000
_cell.length_c   1.000
_cell.angle_alpha   90.00
_cell.angle_beta   90.00
_cell.angle_gamma   90.00
#
_symmetry.space_group_name_H-M   'P 1'
#
loop_
_entity.id
_entity.type
_entity.pdbx_description
1 polymer ?
#
loop_
_entity_poly.entity_id
_entity_poly.type
_entity_poly.pdbx_seq_one_letter_code
_entity_poly.pdbx_strand_id
1 'polypeptide(L)'
;MPGLVSCPHCDRLYSNHSLQLHISKCKDNPNAVRRFSVVLKKSTNTKNSRPRTRSLSRPVGDEFRLCYVCGQRMDEKNIGSHEEKCLKAWSEACDRLVARFESRPPMPLMIPSVDGTSDSRRLNEHASVQATKAQTLRCRRCSAKVPLSSADQHRCTRFDPPVEYFF
;
A
#
# COMPACT_ATOMS: atom_id res chain seq x y z
N MET A 1 39.80 25.28 -10.77
CA MET A 1 39.39 24.00 -11.41
C MET A 1 39.71 22.88 -10.45
N PRO A 2 38.75 22.10 -9.92
CA PRO A 2 39.08 21.02 -8.99
C PRO A 2 39.77 19.88 -9.76
N GLY A 3 41.03 19.61 -9.42
CA GLY A 3 41.81 18.53 -10.02
C GLY A 3 41.28 17.17 -9.60
N LEU A 4 41.03 16.30 -10.58
CA LEU A 4 40.73 14.89 -10.33
C LEU A 4 42.06 14.14 -10.19
N VAL A 5 42.16 13.28 -9.18
CA VAL A 5 43.34 12.47 -8.86
C VAL A 5 42.99 11.00 -9.03
N SER A 6 43.90 10.21 -9.61
CA SER A 6 43.71 8.77 -9.79
C SER A 6 44.00 7.98 -8.50
N CYS A 7 43.28 6.88 -8.30
CA CYS A 7 43.53 5.95 -7.20
C CYS A 7 44.69 4.99 -7.53
N PRO A 8 45.69 4.79 -6.64
CA PRO A 8 46.85 3.93 -6.89
C PRO A 8 46.54 2.42 -6.96
N HIS A 9 45.32 2.01 -6.58
CA HIS A 9 44.91 0.61 -6.53
C HIS A 9 43.88 0.23 -7.60
N CYS A 10 43.20 1.19 -8.22
CA CYS A 10 42.16 0.92 -9.22
C CYS A 10 42.13 1.90 -10.41
N ASP A 11 43.09 2.83 -10.50
CA ASP A 11 43.29 3.81 -11.58
C ASP A 11 42.09 4.71 -11.92
N ARG A 12 41.05 4.75 -11.07
CA ARG A 12 39.88 5.60 -11.26
C ARG A 12 40.13 7.03 -10.77
N LEU A 13 39.53 7.98 -11.46
CA LEU A 13 39.60 9.41 -11.16
C LEU A 13 38.58 9.79 -10.08
N TYR A 14 39.05 10.46 -9.04
CA TYR A 14 38.24 10.95 -7.93
C TYR A 14 38.58 12.41 -7.62
N SER A 15 37.64 13.12 -7.02
CA SER A 15 37.94 14.39 -6.37
C SER A 15 38.77 14.12 -5.11
N ASN A 16 39.59 15.08 -4.67
CA ASN A 16 40.47 14.91 -3.51
C ASN A 16 39.72 14.38 -2.26
N HIS A 17 38.54 14.91 -1.98
CA HIS A 17 37.70 14.47 -0.86
C HIS A 17 37.12 13.05 -1.02
N SER A 18 36.71 12.66 -2.24
CA SER A 18 36.14 11.33 -2.47
C SER A 18 37.20 10.23 -2.56
N LEU A 19 38.43 10.58 -2.91
CA LEU A 19 39.56 9.66 -2.93
C LEU A 19 39.86 9.09 -1.53
N GLN A 20 39.82 9.93 -0.48
CA GLN A 20 40.07 9.50 0.91
C GLN A 20 39.08 8.43 1.39
N LEU A 21 37.80 8.59 1.02
CA LEU A 21 36.76 7.62 1.34
C LEU A 21 36.88 6.33 0.52
N HIS A 22 37.41 6.44 -0.70
CA HIS A 22 37.60 5.32 -1.62
C HIS A 22 38.82 4.46 -1.26
N ILE A 23 39.99 5.04 -0.97
CA ILE A 23 41.24 4.31 -0.73
C ILE A 23 41.07 3.26 0.39
N SER A 24 40.42 3.66 1.48
CA SER A 24 40.18 2.78 2.65
C SER A 24 39.43 1.50 2.27
N LYS A 25 38.45 1.60 1.36
CA LYS A 25 37.66 0.46 0.90
C LYS A 25 38.30 -0.27 -0.29
N CYS A 26 39.13 0.42 -1.06
CA CYS A 26 39.82 -0.14 -2.23
C CYS A 26 40.94 -1.11 -1.84
N LYS A 27 41.58 -0.91 -0.68
CA LYS A 27 42.66 -1.78 -0.18
C LYS A 27 42.19 -3.21 0.11
N ASP A 28 40.97 -3.35 0.65
CA ASP A 28 40.37 -4.65 0.97
C ASP A 28 39.90 -5.44 -0.25
N ASN A 29 39.58 -4.77 -1.37
CA ASN A 29 39.13 -5.45 -2.58
C ASN A 29 39.38 -4.61 -3.86
N PRO A 30 40.63 -4.56 -4.36
CA PRO A 30 41.01 -3.71 -5.48
C PRO A 30 40.33 -4.11 -6.80
N ASN A 31 39.80 -5.33 -6.90
CA ASN A 31 39.15 -5.86 -8.11
C ASN A 31 37.62 -5.97 -8.03
N ALA A 32 36.98 -5.57 -6.91
CA ALA A 32 35.52 -5.66 -6.74
C ALA A 32 34.74 -5.00 -7.87
N VAL A 33 35.32 -3.94 -8.44
CA VAL A 33 34.65 -3.04 -9.38
C VAL A 33 34.96 -3.35 -10.85
N ARG A 34 35.75 -4.40 -11.15
CA ARG A 34 35.89 -4.94 -12.52
C ARG A 34 34.66 -5.73 -12.99
N ARG A 35 33.65 -5.96 -12.14
CA ARG A 35 32.36 -6.59 -12.53
C ARG A 35 31.33 -5.64 -13.15
N PHE A 36 31.72 -4.41 -13.47
CA PHE A 36 30.90 -3.49 -14.28
C PHE A 36 31.36 -3.42 -15.74
N SER A 37 32.11 -4.41 -16.23
CA SER A 37 32.14 -4.69 -17.67
C SER A 37 30.76 -5.22 -18.05
N VAL A 38 30.06 -4.40 -18.82
CA VAL A 38 28.73 -4.63 -19.40
C VAL A 38 28.65 -6.04 -19.99
N VAL A 39 28.03 -6.97 -19.27
CA VAL A 39 27.53 -8.20 -19.85
C VAL A 39 26.27 -7.80 -20.62
N LEU A 40 26.45 -7.46 -21.89
CA LEU A 40 25.37 -7.27 -22.85
C LEU A 40 24.76 -8.65 -23.16
N LYS A 41 23.96 -9.18 -22.22
CA LYS A 41 23.03 -10.26 -22.54
C LYS A 41 21.84 -9.65 -23.27
N LYS A 42 21.80 -9.88 -24.58
CA LYS A 42 20.65 -9.60 -25.45
C LYS A 42 19.46 -10.44 -24.95
N SER A 43 18.68 -9.88 -24.04
CA SER A 43 17.45 -10.52 -23.54
C SER A 43 16.27 -9.91 -24.27
N THR A 44 15.61 -10.77 -25.04
CA THR A 44 14.34 -10.50 -25.71
C THR A 44 13.29 -10.09 -24.69
N ASN A 45 12.72 -8.91 -24.92
CA ASN A 45 11.40 -8.43 -24.50
C ASN A 45 10.77 -9.13 -23.28
N THR A 46 11.22 -8.76 -22.08
CA THR A 46 10.44 -8.94 -20.86
C THR A 46 10.44 -7.62 -20.10
N LYS A 47 9.22 -7.18 -19.79
CA LYS A 47 8.79 -6.00 -19.04
C LYS A 47 9.85 -5.52 -18.06
N ASN A 48 10.24 -4.25 -18.20
CA ASN A 48 11.30 -3.55 -17.47
C ASN A 48 11.10 -3.62 -15.95
N SER A 49 11.47 -4.74 -15.35
CA SER A 49 11.47 -4.93 -13.90
C SER A 49 12.87 -4.56 -13.45
N ARG A 50 13.03 -3.35 -12.89
CA ARG A 50 14.22 -3.03 -12.10
C ARG A 50 14.50 -4.20 -11.16
N PRO A 51 15.76 -4.62 -10.96
CA PRO A 51 16.08 -5.68 -10.03
C PRO A 51 15.52 -5.29 -8.66
N ARG A 52 14.43 -5.95 -8.26
CA ARG A 52 13.80 -5.78 -6.95
C ARG A 52 14.93 -5.97 -5.96
N THR A 53 15.28 -4.93 -5.20
CA THR A 53 16.11 -5.09 -4.00
C THR A 53 15.27 -5.91 -3.03
N ARG A 54 15.26 -7.23 -3.23
CA ARG A 54 14.65 -8.18 -2.30
C ARG A 54 15.57 -8.17 -1.10
N SER A 55 15.32 -7.26 -0.16
CA SER A 55 15.81 -7.43 1.19
C SER A 55 15.41 -8.84 1.62
N LEU A 56 16.38 -9.69 1.97
CA LEU A 56 16.15 -11.09 2.40
C LEU A 56 15.17 -11.18 3.59
N SER A 57 14.83 -10.06 4.21
CA SER A 57 13.83 -9.89 5.27
C SER A 57 12.37 -9.84 4.79
N ARG A 58 12.08 -9.81 3.47
CA ARG A 58 10.69 -9.86 3.00
C ARG A 58 10.20 -11.30 3.07
N PRO A 59 9.27 -11.65 4.01
CA PRO A 59 8.72 -13.00 4.04
C PRO A 59 8.10 -13.30 2.69
N VAL A 60 8.40 -14.49 2.18
CA VAL A 60 7.75 -15.11 1.02
C VAL A 60 6.35 -15.53 1.50
N GLY A 61 5.53 -14.54 1.83
CA GLY A 61 4.11 -14.72 2.05
C GLY A 61 3.46 -14.67 0.69
N ASP A 62 2.64 -15.68 0.39
CA ASP A 62 1.74 -15.74 -0.74
C ASP A 62 1.25 -14.34 -1.15
N GLU A 63 1.35 -13.99 -2.43
CA GLU A 63 1.04 -12.64 -2.92
C GLU A 63 -0.48 -12.43 -2.91
N PHE A 64 -1.06 -12.31 -1.72
CA PHE A 64 -2.48 -12.05 -1.53
C PHE A 64 -2.76 -10.55 -1.53
N ARG A 65 -3.94 -10.17 -2.02
CA ARG A 65 -4.49 -8.83 -1.87
C ARG A 65 -5.71 -8.83 -0.96
N LEU A 66 -5.86 -7.75 -0.20
CA LEU A 66 -7.08 -7.50 0.57
C LEU A 66 -8.08 -6.74 -0.29
N CYS A 67 -9.34 -7.13 -0.26
CA CYS A 67 -10.41 -6.32 -0.81
C CYS A 67 -10.58 -5.04 0.03
N TYR A 68 -10.62 -3.87 -0.62
CA TYR A 68 -10.76 -2.58 0.07
C TYR A 68 -12.19 -2.32 0.60
N VAL A 69 -13.16 -3.17 0.29
CA VAL A 69 -14.55 -3.07 0.76
C VAL A 69 -14.80 -3.97 1.97
N CYS A 70 -14.47 -5.27 1.86
CA CYS A 70 -14.75 -6.26 2.90
C CYS A 70 -13.53 -6.71 3.72
N GLY A 71 -12.30 -6.40 3.27
CA GLY A 71 -11.07 -6.77 3.95
C GLY A 71 -10.66 -8.23 3.80
N GLN A 72 -11.36 -9.01 2.97
CA GLN A 72 -11.05 -10.44 2.78
C GLN A 72 -9.78 -10.62 1.94
N ARG A 73 -8.97 -11.63 2.30
CA ARG A 73 -7.78 -12.03 1.55
C ARG A 73 -8.19 -12.77 0.30
N MET A 74 -7.64 -12.37 -0.83
CA MET A 74 -7.87 -13.01 -2.11
C MET A 74 -6.62 -13.08 -2.97
N ASP A 75 -6.68 -13.92 -4.00
CA ASP A 75 -5.66 -14.00 -5.03
C ASP A 75 -5.64 -12.74 -5.89
N GLU A 76 -4.47 -12.31 -6.31
CA GLU A 76 -4.33 -11.16 -7.22
C GLU A 76 -5.06 -11.32 -8.55
N LYS A 77 -5.28 -12.55 -9.02
CA LYS A 77 -6.01 -12.81 -10.27
C LYS A 77 -7.50 -12.53 -10.13
N ASN A 78 -8.06 -12.77 -8.95
CA ASN A 78 -9.50 -12.71 -8.71
C ASN A 78 -9.95 -11.40 -8.03
N ILE A 79 -9.01 -10.57 -7.59
CA ILE A 79 -9.29 -9.35 -6.81
C ILE A 79 -10.22 -8.38 -7.54
N GLY A 80 -9.96 -8.08 -8.82
CA GLY A 80 -10.75 -7.11 -9.58
C GLY A 80 -12.22 -7.50 -9.70
N SER A 81 -12.50 -8.74 -10.11
CA SER A 81 -13.88 -9.23 -10.27
C SER A 81 -14.66 -9.30 -8.97
N HIS A 82 -13.97 -9.54 -7.85
CA HIS A 82 -14.60 -9.50 -6.54
C HIS A 82 -14.81 -8.08 -6.05
N GLU A 83 -13.86 -7.17 -6.25
CA GLU A 83 -14.00 -5.76 -5.87
C GLU A 83 -15.26 -5.15 -6.49
N GLU A 84 -15.52 -5.42 -7.78
CA GLU A 84 -16.72 -4.96 -8.47
C GLU A 84 -18.01 -5.53 -7.86
N LYS A 85 -18.05 -6.85 -7.64
CA LYS A 85 -19.21 -7.53 -7.04
C LYS A 85 -19.45 -7.09 -5.58
N CYS A 86 -18.37 -6.95 -4.83
CA CYS A 86 -18.39 -6.58 -3.42
C CYS A 86 -18.84 -5.12 -3.26
N LEU A 87 -18.36 -4.22 -4.11
CA LEU A 87 -18.78 -2.82 -4.13
C LEU A 87 -20.28 -2.68 -4.41
N LYS A 88 -20.81 -3.44 -5.38
CA LYS A 88 -22.24 -3.45 -5.70
C LYS A 88 -23.08 -3.98 -4.53
N ALA A 89 -22.69 -5.09 -3.92
CA ALA A 89 -23.39 -5.63 -2.75
C ALA A 89 -23.34 -4.66 -1.55
N TRP A 90 -22.21 -3.98 -1.35
CA TRP A 90 -22.05 -2.97 -0.32
C TRP A 90 -22.95 -1.75 -0.56
N SER A 91 -23.03 -1.25 -1.80
CA SER A 91 -23.89 -0.09 -2.13
C SER A 91 -25.35 -0.44 -1.90
N GLU A 92 -25.81 -1.60 -2.37
CA GLU A 92 -27.19 -2.06 -2.15
C GLU A 92 -27.52 -2.22 -0.65
N ALA A 93 -26.57 -2.69 0.16
CA ALA A 93 -26.75 -2.79 1.61
C ALA A 93 -26.82 -1.40 2.28
N CYS A 94 -26.00 -0.45 1.83
CA CYS A 94 -25.99 0.90 2.34
C CYS A 94 -27.25 1.69 1.94
N ASP A 95 -27.73 1.52 0.71
CA ASP A 95 -28.94 2.19 0.21
C ASP A 95 -30.17 1.80 1.02
N ARG A 96 -30.28 0.52 1.43
CA ARG A 96 -31.35 0.07 2.34
C ARG A 96 -31.27 0.72 3.74
N LEU A 97 -30.08 1.13 4.18
CA LEU A 97 -29.82 1.61 5.54
C LEU A 97 -29.65 3.15 5.62
N VAL A 98 -29.69 3.85 4.49
CA VAL A 98 -29.42 5.30 4.38
C VAL A 98 -30.32 6.17 5.27
N ALA A 99 -31.55 5.70 5.54
CA ALA A 99 -32.51 6.42 6.38
C ALA A 99 -32.05 6.52 7.84
N ARG A 100 -31.46 5.45 8.39
CA ARG A 100 -31.07 5.35 9.81
C ARG A 100 -29.57 5.53 10.04
N PHE A 101 -28.77 5.28 9.01
CA PHE A 101 -27.31 5.24 9.09
C PHE A 101 -26.66 6.14 8.05
N GLU A 102 -25.47 6.64 8.39
CA GLU A 102 -24.53 7.27 7.48
C GLU A 102 -23.42 6.25 7.18
N SER A 103 -23.26 5.90 5.90
CA SER A 103 -22.17 5.06 5.41
C SER A 103 -21.06 5.92 4.80
N ARG A 104 -19.84 5.40 4.74
CA ARG A 104 -18.71 6.04 4.06
C ARG A 104 -18.28 5.19 2.86
N PRO A 105 -18.25 5.75 1.64
CA PRO A 105 -17.87 4.98 0.46
C PRO A 105 -16.42 4.51 0.54
N PRO A 106 -16.14 3.23 0.28
CA PRO A 106 -14.78 2.73 0.17
C PRO A 106 -14.09 3.37 -1.03
N MET A 107 -12.88 3.89 -0.85
CA MET A 107 -12.09 4.47 -1.95
C MET A 107 -10.88 3.59 -2.29
N PRO A 108 -10.61 3.29 -3.58
CA PRO A 108 -9.42 2.57 -3.99
C PRO A 108 -8.16 3.44 -3.87
N LEU A 109 -7.00 2.82 -3.66
CA LEU A 109 -5.73 3.53 -3.62
C LEU A 109 -5.27 3.91 -5.03
N MET A 110 -5.40 5.18 -5.39
CA MET A 110 -4.91 5.75 -6.65
C MET A 110 -3.54 6.42 -6.43
N ILE A 111 -2.49 5.65 -6.15
CA ILE A 111 -1.13 6.21 -6.08
C ILE A 111 -0.31 5.60 -7.21
N PRO A 112 -0.04 6.34 -8.30
CA PRO A 112 0.94 5.91 -9.28
C PRO A 112 2.30 5.84 -8.60
N SER A 113 2.92 4.66 -8.61
CA SER A 113 4.29 4.53 -8.13
C SER A 113 5.19 5.32 -9.08
N VAL A 114 5.92 6.31 -8.56
CA VAL A 114 6.93 7.08 -9.31
C VAL A 114 7.98 6.18 -9.96
N ASP A 115 8.21 4.99 -9.40
CA ASP A 115 9.17 4.00 -9.88
C ASP A 115 8.50 2.84 -10.65
N GLY A 116 7.17 2.83 -10.77
CA GLY A 116 6.41 1.70 -11.33
C GLY A 116 6.33 0.47 -10.41
N THR A 117 6.94 0.53 -9.23
CA THR A 117 6.91 -0.57 -8.24
C THR A 117 5.63 -0.49 -7.41
N SER A 118 4.72 -1.46 -7.57
CA SER A 118 3.57 -1.62 -6.68
C SER A 118 3.99 -2.33 -5.39
N ASP A 119 3.87 -1.64 -4.26
CA ASP A 119 4.08 -2.25 -2.94
C ASP A 119 2.81 -2.93 -2.45
N SER A 120 2.74 -4.27 -2.59
CA SER A 120 1.62 -5.10 -2.13
C SER A 120 1.28 -4.88 -0.65
N ARG A 121 2.29 -4.70 0.22
CA ARG A 121 2.09 -4.35 1.63
C ARG A 121 1.30 -3.04 1.81
N ARG A 122 1.67 -1.99 1.07
CA ARG A 122 1.02 -0.67 1.15
C ARG A 122 -0.42 -0.74 0.64
N LEU A 123 -0.63 -1.49 -0.44
CA LEU A 123 -1.97 -1.74 -1.00
C LEU A 123 -2.85 -2.48 0.02
N ASN A 124 -2.33 -3.52 0.65
CA ASN A 124 -3.06 -4.29 1.67
C ASN A 124 -3.35 -3.47 2.92
N GLU A 125 -2.38 -2.70 3.42
CA GLU A 125 -2.60 -1.81 4.57
C GLU A 125 -3.69 -0.78 4.29
N HIS A 126 -3.64 -0.13 3.12
CA HIS A 126 -4.70 0.79 2.72
C HIS A 126 -6.06 0.09 2.59
N ALA A 127 -6.11 -1.06 1.93
CA ALA A 127 -7.33 -1.84 1.76
C ALA A 127 -7.95 -2.24 3.10
N SER A 128 -7.14 -2.63 4.10
CA SER A 128 -7.61 -2.93 5.46
C SER A 128 -8.25 -1.72 6.15
N VAL A 129 -7.63 -0.55 6.02
CA VAL A 129 -8.18 0.69 6.58
C VAL A 129 -9.50 1.08 5.88
N GLN A 130 -9.57 0.96 4.55
CA GLN A 130 -10.78 1.26 3.80
C GLN A 130 -11.90 0.28 4.13
N ALA A 131 -11.59 -1.02 4.22
CA ALA A 131 -12.58 -2.04 4.56
C ALA A 131 -13.19 -1.80 5.94
N THR A 132 -12.37 -1.45 6.93
CA THR A 132 -12.85 -1.11 8.27
C THR A 132 -13.81 0.07 8.21
N LYS A 133 -13.48 1.12 7.44
CA LYS A 133 -14.35 2.29 7.27
C LYS A 133 -15.67 1.93 6.58
N ALA A 134 -15.61 1.14 5.51
CA ALA A 134 -16.78 0.73 4.74
C ALA A 134 -17.72 -0.20 5.52
N GLN A 135 -17.15 -1.04 6.40
CA GLN A 135 -17.91 -1.92 7.29
C GLN A 135 -18.47 -1.21 8.52
N THR A 136 -18.04 0.02 8.83
CA THR A 136 -18.58 0.79 9.95
C THR A 136 -19.58 1.84 9.48
N LEU A 137 -20.81 1.73 9.97
CA LEU A 137 -21.88 2.70 9.80
C LEU A 137 -21.98 3.61 11.02
N ARG A 138 -22.41 4.86 10.83
CA ARG A 138 -22.71 5.79 11.91
C ARG A 138 -24.22 5.95 12.04
N CYS A 139 -24.79 5.67 13.21
CA CYS A 139 -26.22 5.88 13.43
C CYS A 139 -26.55 7.38 13.45
N ARG A 140 -27.56 7.82 12.70
CA ARG A 140 -27.98 9.24 12.68
C ARG A 140 -28.60 9.70 14.01
N ARG A 141 -29.22 8.78 14.76
CA ARG A 141 -29.95 9.11 15.99
C ARG A 141 -29.06 9.12 17.24
N CYS A 142 -28.20 8.13 17.41
CA CYS A 142 -27.34 8.01 18.60
C CYS A 142 -25.85 8.26 18.32
N SER A 143 -25.45 8.51 17.06
CA SER A 143 -24.06 8.68 16.62
C SER A 143 -23.12 7.50 16.87
N ALA A 144 -23.65 6.36 17.34
CA ALA A 144 -22.88 5.15 17.58
C ALA A 144 -22.32 4.56 16.26
N LYS A 145 -21.12 3.99 16.35
CA LYS A 145 -20.51 3.23 15.26
C LYS A 145 -21.00 1.80 15.33
N VAL A 146 -21.62 1.32 14.27
CA VAL A 146 -22.28 0.01 14.18
C VAL A 146 -21.71 -0.71 12.97
N PRO A 147 -21.37 -2.01 13.05
CA PRO A 147 -20.92 -2.75 11.89
C PRO A 147 -22.08 -2.96 10.91
N LEU A 148 -21.79 -2.95 9.59
CA LEU A 148 -22.76 -3.13 8.52
C LEU A 148 -23.59 -4.42 8.69
N SER A 149 -22.97 -5.50 9.19
CA SER A 149 -23.64 -6.78 9.46
C SER A 149 -24.66 -6.73 10.59
N SER A 150 -24.43 -5.92 11.63
CA SER A 150 -25.32 -5.81 12.79
C SER A 150 -26.17 -4.52 12.77
N ALA A 151 -26.21 -3.83 11.64
CA ALA A 151 -26.91 -2.56 11.49
C ALA A 151 -28.42 -2.69 11.69
N ASP A 152 -29.01 -3.79 11.22
CA ASP A 152 -30.45 -4.05 11.33
C ASP A 152 -30.90 -4.25 12.79
N GLN A 153 -30.08 -4.96 13.57
CA GLN A 153 -30.32 -5.27 14.98
C GLN A 153 -29.99 -4.09 15.92
N HIS A 154 -29.44 -3.00 15.41
CA HIS A 154 -29.09 -1.85 16.23
C HIS A 154 -30.34 -1.09 16.70
N ARG A 155 -30.57 -1.15 18.01
CA ARG A 155 -31.60 -0.38 18.70
C ARG A 155 -30.96 0.87 19.33
N CYS A 156 -31.45 2.05 18.92
CA CYS A 156 -30.93 3.31 19.44
C CYS A 156 -31.36 3.50 20.89
N THR A 157 -30.39 3.73 21.78
CA THR A 157 -30.65 3.99 23.22
C THR A 157 -30.80 5.47 23.54
N ARG A 158 -30.64 6.39 22.56
CA ARG A 158 -30.95 7.81 22.74
C ARG A 158 -32.47 7.97 22.77
N PHE A 159 -33.00 7.76 23.97
CA PHE A 159 -34.37 8.03 24.40
C PHE A 159 -34.68 9.49 24.07
N ASP A 160 -35.77 9.75 23.36
CA ASP A 160 -36.39 11.07 23.35
C ASP A 160 -36.98 11.25 24.76
N PRO A 161 -36.44 12.13 25.63
CA PRO A 161 -37.18 12.47 26.83
C PRO A 161 -38.51 13.10 26.38
N PRO A 162 -39.65 12.73 26.99
CA PRO A 162 -40.93 13.35 26.65
C PRO A 162 -40.78 14.86 26.80
N VAL A 163 -41.12 15.59 25.74
CA VAL A 163 -41.21 17.05 25.77
C VAL A 163 -42.39 17.38 26.67
N GLU A 164 -42.13 17.70 27.93
CA GLU A 164 -43.15 18.24 28.81
C GLU A 164 -43.41 19.68 28.40
N TYR A 165 -44.55 19.92 27.75
CA TYR A 165 -45.06 21.25 27.50
C TYR A 165 -45.64 21.77 28.81
N PHE A 166 -44.90 22.66 29.48
CA PHE A 166 -45.45 23.45 30.57
C PHE A 166 -46.32 24.54 29.95
N PHE A 167 -47.65 24.37 30.05
CA PHE A 167 -48.65 25.37 29.69
C PHE A 167 -48.89 26.34 30.86
#